data_AF-A0A0F3GP45-F1
#
_entry.id   AF-A0A0F3GP45-F1
#
_cell.length_a   1.000
_cell.length_b   1.000
_cell.length_c   1.000
_cell.angle_alpha   90.00
_cell.angle_beta   90.00
_cell.angle_gamma   90.00
#
_symmetry.space_group_name_H-M   'P 1'
#
loop_
_entity.id
_entity.type
_entity.pdbx_description
1 polymer ?
#
loop_
_entity_poly.entity_id
_entity_poly.type
_entity_poly.pdbx_seq_one_letter_code
_entity_poly.pdbx_strand_id
1 'polypeptide(L)'
;MIRKEKHIVSLLYHNPYLIIEENDLIIEKKTEVFLESVGRADIIFTLEGAIYIVEVKKGTLKTRVVDQVIRYIDVFKADGHKDVRGIIVGKQPPDSSKLTAYLEAKNTYRIKPLFLEHDIPIQCKRCSKCNRINFANAHKCRWCGEVLMKIW
;
A
#
# COMPACT_ATOMS: atom_id res chain seq x y z
N MET A 1 -4.02 -17.67 -11.75
CA MET A 1 -4.30 -16.44 -12.54
C MET A 1 -3.54 -15.27 -11.93
N ILE A 2 -2.59 -14.67 -12.66
CA ILE A 2 -1.82 -13.51 -12.18
C ILE A 2 -2.76 -12.30 -12.17
N ARG A 3 -3.11 -11.75 -10.99
CA ARG A 3 -3.89 -10.50 -10.93
C ARG A 3 -3.06 -9.36 -11.50
N LYS A 4 -3.67 -8.53 -12.37
CA LYS A 4 -3.04 -7.32 -12.92
C LYS A 4 -2.82 -6.30 -11.78
N GLU A 5 -1.80 -5.45 -11.93
CA GLU A 5 -1.49 -4.37 -10.98
C GLU A 5 -2.71 -3.49 -10.67
N LYS A 6 -3.50 -3.16 -11.70
CA LYS A 6 -4.78 -2.45 -11.57
C LYS A 6 -5.77 -3.09 -10.59
N HIS A 7 -5.77 -4.42 -10.47
CA HIS A 7 -6.64 -5.09 -9.48
C HIS A 7 -6.15 -4.88 -8.05
N ILE A 8 -4.83 -4.82 -7.84
CA ILE A 8 -4.22 -4.55 -6.54
C ILE A 8 -4.51 -3.09 -6.16
N VAL A 9 -4.29 -2.15 -7.09
CA VAL A 9 -4.64 -0.73 -6.90
C VAL A 9 -6.12 -0.58 -6.54
N SER A 10 -7.02 -1.21 -7.29
CA SER A 10 -8.46 -1.17 -6.99
C SER A 10 -8.80 -1.78 -5.62
N LEU A 11 -8.19 -2.92 -5.26
CA LEU A 11 -8.38 -3.53 -3.93
C LEU A 11 -8.01 -2.55 -2.83
N LEU A 12 -6.81 -1.97 -2.91
CA LEU A 12 -6.27 -1.06 -1.91
C LEU A 12 -7.03 0.26 -1.84
N TYR A 13 -7.40 0.81 -2.99
CA TYR A 13 -8.20 2.03 -3.05
C TYR A 13 -9.55 1.84 -2.36
N HIS A 14 -10.25 0.74 -2.59
CA HIS A 14 -11.56 0.50 -1.97
C HIS A 14 -11.46 -0.05 -0.54
N ASN A 15 -10.27 -0.46 -0.07
CA ASN A 15 -10.06 -1.07 1.24
C ASN A 15 -8.78 -0.51 1.90
N PRO A 16 -8.73 0.80 2.20
CA PRO A 16 -7.51 1.44 2.70
C PRO A 16 -7.03 0.89 4.06
N TYR A 17 -7.91 0.27 4.84
CA TYR A 17 -7.53 -0.46 6.08
C TYR A 17 -6.53 -1.60 5.85
N LEU A 18 -6.35 -2.07 4.61
CA LEU A 18 -5.29 -3.02 4.27
C LEU A 18 -3.89 -2.40 4.34
N ILE A 19 -3.81 -1.06 4.24
CA ILE A 19 -2.57 -0.30 4.25
C ILE A 19 -2.36 0.38 5.61
N ILE A 20 -3.41 0.99 6.14
CA ILE A 20 -3.38 1.82 7.34
C ILE A 20 -4.66 1.62 8.15
N GLU A 21 -4.57 1.19 9.41
CA GLU A 21 -5.75 0.75 10.17
C GLU A 21 -6.68 1.93 10.51
N GLU A 22 -6.11 3.12 10.68
CA GLU A 22 -6.75 4.42 10.91
C GLU A 22 -7.48 4.97 9.67
N ASN A 23 -7.88 4.10 8.75
CA ASN A 23 -8.47 4.44 7.46
C ASN A 23 -9.73 5.33 7.54
N ASP A 24 -10.42 5.32 8.67
CA ASP A 24 -11.63 6.12 8.91
C ASP A 24 -11.30 7.63 9.04
N LEU A 25 -10.02 7.98 9.21
CA LEU A 25 -9.49 9.35 9.28
C LEU A 25 -8.94 9.86 7.94
N ILE A 26 -9.09 9.10 6.85
CA ILE A 26 -8.68 9.53 5.51
C ILE A 26 -9.63 10.63 5.03
N ILE A 27 -9.08 11.82 4.79
CA ILE A 27 -9.83 13.02 4.38
C ILE A 27 -10.00 13.05 2.87
N GLU A 28 -8.95 12.69 2.14
CA GLU A 28 -8.93 12.69 0.67
C GLU A 28 -8.21 11.45 0.16
N LYS A 29 -8.65 10.90 -0.96
CA LYS A 29 -7.99 9.79 -1.65
C LYS A 29 -8.22 9.89 -3.16
N LYS A 30 -7.14 9.79 -3.93
CA LYS A 30 -7.11 9.85 -5.39
C LYS A 30 -6.33 8.65 -5.95
N THR A 31 -6.64 8.24 -7.17
CA THR A 31 -5.85 7.25 -7.93
C THR A 31 -5.28 7.85 -9.20
N GLU A 32 -4.19 7.27 -9.69
CA GLU A 32 -3.58 7.62 -10.97
C GLU A 32 -3.27 9.13 -11.08
N VAL A 33 -2.73 9.71 -10.00
CA VAL A 33 -2.40 11.14 -9.93
C VAL A 33 -1.16 11.41 -10.75
N PHE A 34 -1.31 12.23 -11.79
CA PHE A 34 -0.19 12.72 -12.57
C PHE A 34 0.57 13.78 -11.78
N LEU A 35 1.86 13.55 -11.61
CA LEU A 35 2.80 14.47 -10.99
C LEU A 35 3.72 14.94 -12.11
N GLU A 36 3.55 16.20 -12.52
CA GLU A 36 4.23 16.78 -13.66
C GLU A 36 5.73 16.48 -13.61
N SER A 37 6.30 16.06 -14.75
CA SER A 37 7.72 15.66 -14.94
C SER A 37 8.22 14.39 -14.24
N VAL A 38 7.56 13.87 -13.19
CA VAL A 38 8.06 12.70 -12.43
C VAL A 38 7.27 11.42 -12.66
N GLY A 39 6.05 11.52 -13.19
CA GLY A 39 5.25 10.39 -13.65
C GLY A 39 3.85 10.37 -13.04
N ARG A 40 3.37 9.18 -12.65
CA ARG A 40 2.02 8.97 -12.16
C ARG A 40 2.04 8.08 -10.93
N ALA A 41 1.56 8.60 -9.80
CA ALA A 41 1.40 7.83 -8.58
C ALA A 41 0.12 6.99 -8.62
N ASP A 42 0.17 5.75 -8.12
CA ASP A 42 -0.97 4.84 -8.19
C ASP A 42 -2.12 5.27 -7.26
N ILE A 43 -1.81 5.59 -6.00
CA ILE A 43 -2.78 6.10 -5.01
C ILE A 43 -2.11 7.19 -4.19
N ILE A 44 -2.82 8.28 -3.95
CA ILE A 44 -2.46 9.32 -2.98
C ILE A 44 -3.62 9.50 -2.01
N PHE A 45 -3.34 9.60 -0.72
CA PHE A 45 -4.35 9.95 0.27
C PHE A 45 -3.80 10.86 1.35
N THR A 46 -4.70 11.59 2.01
CA THR A 46 -4.38 12.47 3.13
C THR A 46 -5.00 11.93 4.41
N LEU A 47 -4.18 11.77 5.43
CA LEU A 47 -4.56 11.28 6.75
C LEU A 47 -3.95 12.20 7.80
N GLU A 48 -4.80 12.82 8.63
CA GLU A 48 -4.36 13.73 9.70
C GLU A 48 -3.36 14.81 9.24
N GLY A 49 -3.55 15.34 8.02
CA GLY A 49 -2.68 16.35 7.42
C GLY A 49 -1.38 15.82 6.80
N ALA A 50 -1.07 14.53 6.94
CA ALA A 50 0.03 13.87 6.24
C ALA A 50 -0.41 13.32 4.88
N ILE A 51 0.42 13.51 3.85
CA ILE A 51 0.21 12.94 2.52
C ILE A 51 0.89 11.59 2.45
N TYR A 52 0.16 10.58 2.01
CA TYR A 52 0.65 9.24 1.75
C TYR A 52 0.63 8.95 0.26
N ILE A 53 1.77 8.52 -0.26
CA ILE A 53 1.95 8.15 -1.65
C ILE A 53 2.17 6.64 -1.71
N VAL A 54 1.25 5.92 -2.37
CA VAL A 54 1.30 4.47 -2.51
C VAL A 54 1.70 4.12 -3.94
N GLU A 55 2.78 3.36 -4.08
CA GLU A 55 3.24 2.80 -5.35
C GLU A 55 3.09 1.27 -5.33
N VAL A 56 2.39 0.72 -6.32
CA VAL A 56 2.03 -0.69 -6.37
C VAL A 56 2.76 -1.38 -7.51
N LYS A 57 3.42 -2.49 -7.21
CA LYS A 57 4.03 -3.37 -8.21
C LYS A 57 3.49 -4.78 -8.09
N LYS A 58 3.05 -5.37 -9.21
CA LYS A 58 2.65 -6.80 -9.24
C LYS A 58 3.81 -7.78 -8.94
N GLY A 59 5.04 -7.32 -9.14
CA GLY A 59 6.26 -8.13 -9.05
C GLY A 59 7.03 -7.90 -7.76
N THR A 60 8.22 -8.46 -7.70
CA THR A 60 9.15 -8.27 -6.59
C THR A 60 9.55 -6.80 -6.44
N LEU A 61 9.46 -6.28 -5.22
CA LEU A 61 9.92 -4.94 -4.89
C LEU A 61 11.44 -4.83 -5.08
N LYS A 62 11.86 -3.70 -5.67
CA LYS A 62 13.26 -3.38 -5.96
C LYS A 62 13.53 -1.95 -5.51
N THR A 63 14.80 -1.60 -5.29
CA THR A 63 15.22 -0.25 -4.89
C THR A 63 14.71 0.85 -5.83
N ARG A 64 14.61 0.58 -7.14
CA ARG A 64 14.03 1.51 -8.12
C ARG A 64 12.60 1.99 -7.80
N VAL A 65 11.82 1.20 -7.07
CA VAL A 65 10.46 1.57 -6.65
C VAL A 65 10.53 2.58 -5.50
N VAL A 66 11.49 2.40 -4.59
CA VAL A 66 11.82 3.38 -3.55
C VAL A 66 12.22 4.71 -4.19
N ASP A 67 13.09 4.67 -5.20
CA ASP A 67 13.52 5.88 -5.91
C ASP A 67 12.36 6.60 -6.61
N GLN A 68 11.40 5.84 -7.12
CA GLN A 68 10.19 6.39 -7.72
C GLN A 68 9.34 7.13 -6.69
N VAL A 69 9.11 6.52 -5.52
CA VAL A 69 8.37 7.16 -4.42
C VAL A 69 9.11 8.37 -3.85
N ILE A 70 10.44 8.32 -3.75
CA ILE A 70 11.26 9.47 -3.35
C ILE A 70 11.00 10.67 -4.26
N ARG A 71 11.03 10.47 -5.59
CA ARG A 71 10.74 11.56 -6.55
C ARG A 71 9.34 12.15 -6.34
N TYR A 72 8.35 11.32 -6.01
CA TYR A 72 7.00 11.81 -5.73
C TYR A 72 6.96 12.60 -4.43
N ILE A 73 7.60 12.11 -3.37
CA ILE A 73 7.72 12.82 -2.10
C ILE A 73 8.38 14.19 -2.30
N ASP A 74 9.44 14.26 -3.10
CA ASP A 74 10.16 15.50 -3.36
C ASP A 74 9.30 16.55 -4.08
N VAL A 75 8.43 16.13 -5.01
CA VAL A 75 7.46 17.04 -5.65
C VAL A 75 6.53 17.67 -4.61
N PHE A 76 5.89 16.87 -3.76
CA PHE A 76 5.00 17.42 -2.72
C PHE A 76 5.76 18.28 -1.70
N LYS A 77 7.00 17.92 -1.35
CA LYS A 77 7.82 18.73 -0.45
C LYS A 77 8.19 20.07 -1.08
N ALA A 78 8.49 20.11 -2.38
CA ALA A 78 8.74 21.34 -3.11
C ALA A 78 7.49 22.25 -3.15
N ASP A 79 6.30 21.66 -3.19
CA ASP A 79 5.01 22.37 -3.07
C ASP A 79 4.66 22.80 -1.63
N GLY A 80 5.58 22.62 -0.67
CA GLY A 80 5.46 23.09 0.71
C GLY A 80 4.83 22.09 1.68
N HIS A 81 4.52 20.86 1.25
CA HIS A 81 4.01 19.82 2.15
C HIS A 81 5.11 19.27 3.06
N LYS A 82 4.93 19.41 4.37
CA LYS A 82 5.96 19.05 5.37
C LYS A 82 5.96 17.58 5.76
N ASP A 83 4.80 16.93 5.82
CA ASP A 83 4.67 15.52 6.19
C ASP A 83 4.15 14.71 5.00
N VAL A 84 5.10 14.15 4.24
CA VAL A 84 4.82 13.29 3.09
C VAL A 84 5.53 11.96 3.31
N ARG A 85 4.78 10.87 3.19
CA ARG A 85 5.22 9.50 3.51
C ARG A 85 4.99 8.59 2.32
N GLY A 86 5.86 7.59 2.17
CA GLY A 86 5.78 6.63 1.08
C GLY A 86 5.31 5.26 1.54
N ILE A 87 4.55 4.57 0.70
CA ILE A 87 4.24 3.15 0.86
C ILE A 87 4.51 2.45 -0.46
N ILE A 88 5.29 1.38 -0.42
CA ILE A 88 5.52 0.52 -1.58
C ILE A 88 4.84 -0.82 -1.36
N VAL A 89 4.08 -1.28 -2.35
CA VAL A 89 3.35 -2.55 -2.27
C VAL A 89 3.83 -3.48 -3.38
N GLY A 90 4.23 -4.70 -3.04
CA GLY A 90 4.63 -5.69 -4.04
C GLY A 90 5.08 -7.02 -3.44
N LYS A 91 5.62 -7.92 -4.25
CA LYS A 91 6.13 -9.20 -3.72
C LYS A 91 7.41 -8.97 -2.93
N GLN A 92 7.57 -9.67 -1.82
CA GLN A 92 8.84 -9.69 -1.09
C GLN A 92 9.94 -10.31 -1.98
N PRO A 93 11.14 -9.70 -2.04
CA PRO A 93 12.29 -10.36 -2.67
C PRO A 93 12.71 -11.60 -1.89
N PRO A 94 13.22 -12.66 -2.55
CA PRO A 94 13.74 -13.84 -1.86
C PRO A 94 14.84 -13.50 -0.85
N ASP A 95 15.66 -12.50 -1.16
CA ASP A 95 16.61 -11.86 -0.25
C ASP A 95 16.24 -10.38 -0.10
N SER A 96 15.75 -10.01 1.08
CA SER A 96 15.35 -8.64 1.40
C SER A 96 16.46 -7.75 1.93
N SER A 97 17.67 -8.27 2.21
CA SER A 97 18.77 -7.52 2.82
C SER A 97 19.07 -6.21 2.07
N LYS A 98 19.18 -6.28 0.74
CA LYS A 98 19.43 -5.11 -0.11
C LYS A 98 18.32 -4.07 -0.06
N LEU A 99 17.06 -4.50 -0.07
CA LEU A 99 15.91 -3.59 -0.02
C LEU A 99 15.80 -2.94 1.37
N THR A 100 16.00 -3.73 2.43
CA THR A 100 15.99 -3.26 3.82
C THR A 100 17.08 -2.22 4.04
N ALA A 101 18.33 -2.53 3.71
CA ALA A 101 19.46 -1.58 3.84
C ALA A 101 19.23 -0.30 3.04
N TYR A 102 18.60 -0.40 1.86
CA TYR A 102 18.27 0.78 1.05
C TYR A 102 17.18 1.65 1.69
N LEU A 103 16.14 1.04 2.27
CA LEU A 103 15.09 1.77 3.00
C LEU A 103 15.65 2.44 4.26
N GLU A 104 16.52 1.75 5.00
CA GLU A 104 17.21 2.31 6.17
C GLU A 104 18.08 3.52 5.79
N ALA A 105 18.86 3.41 4.71
CA ALA A 105 19.65 4.52 4.19
C ALA A 105 18.79 5.72 3.70
N LYS A 106 17.49 5.51 3.45
CA LYS A 106 16.52 6.52 3.00
C LYS A 106 15.42 6.79 4.05
N ASN A 107 15.68 6.48 5.33
CA ASN A 107 14.66 6.55 6.38
C ASN A 107 14.03 7.96 6.56
N THR A 108 14.73 9.03 6.16
CA THR A 108 14.20 10.41 6.15
C THR A 108 12.95 10.58 5.26
N TYR A 109 12.74 9.70 4.28
CA TYR A 109 11.55 9.69 3.43
C TYR A 109 10.39 8.89 4.00
N ARG A 110 10.57 8.21 5.14
CA ARG A 110 9.52 7.46 5.87
C ARG A 110 8.75 6.51 4.94
N ILE A 111 9.47 5.71 4.16
CA ILE A 111 8.88 4.78 3.18
C ILE A 111 8.67 3.41 3.83
N LYS A 112 7.43 2.93 3.87
CA LYS A 112 7.06 1.62 4.41
C LYS A 112 6.82 0.59 3.30
N PRO A 113 7.47 -0.58 3.33
CA PRO A 113 7.10 -1.69 2.46
C PRO A 113 5.90 -2.46 3.00
N LEU A 114 5.01 -2.90 2.10
CA LEU A 114 3.95 -3.87 2.36
C LEU A 114 4.04 -4.98 1.31
N PHE A 115 4.03 -6.23 1.76
CA PHE A 115 4.25 -7.39 0.91
C PHE A 115 2.95 -8.11 0.56
N LEU A 116 2.81 -8.45 -0.72
CA LEU A 116 1.67 -9.24 -1.22
C LEU A 116 1.73 -10.67 -0.68
N GLU A 117 0.56 -11.22 -0.34
CA GLU A 117 0.38 -12.53 0.30
C GLU A 117 1.01 -12.66 1.71
N HIS A 118 1.49 -11.55 2.29
CA HIS A 118 1.94 -11.46 3.68
C HIS A 118 1.17 -10.38 4.44
N ASP A 119 1.22 -9.14 3.94
CA ASP A 119 0.50 -7.99 4.52
C ASP A 119 -0.81 -7.74 3.76
N ILE A 120 -0.77 -7.86 2.44
CA ILE A 120 -1.90 -7.60 1.54
C ILE A 120 -2.37 -8.92 0.90
N PRO A 121 -3.62 -9.36 1.15
CA PRO A 121 -4.13 -10.59 0.56
C PRO A 121 -4.41 -10.39 -0.94
N ILE A 122 -3.87 -11.26 -1.81
CA ILE A 122 -4.26 -11.30 -3.22
C ILE A 122 -5.44 -12.26 -3.40
N GLN A 123 -5.38 -13.41 -2.74
CA GLN A 123 -6.52 -14.28 -2.56
C GLN A 123 -7.24 -13.92 -1.28
N CYS A 124 -8.49 -13.49 -1.41
CA CYS A 124 -9.18 -12.88 -0.30
C CYS A 124 -10.65 -13.28 -0.22
N LYS A 125 -11.19 -13.22 1.00
CA LYS A 125 -12.63 -13.35 1.29
C LYS A 125 -13.09 -12.21 2.19
N ARG A 126 -14.36 -11.84 2.08
CA ARG A 126 -14.96 -10.78 2.87
C ARG A 126 -15.56 -11.37 4.15
N CYS A 127 -15.35 -10.72 5.29
CA CYS A 127 -16.06 -11.05 6.52
C CYS A 127 -17.53 -10.63 6.40
N SER A 128 -18.46 -11.54 6.68
CA SER A 128 -19.91 -11.25 6.63
C SER A 128 -20.35 -10.23 7.70
N LYS A 129 -19.62 -10.15 8.82
CA LYS A 129 -19.94 -9.27 9.94
C LYS A 129 -19.44 -7.84 9.77
N CYS A 130 -18.13 -7.66 9.59
CA CYS A 130 -17.53 -6.33 9.49
C CYS A 130 -17.21 -5.88 8.06
N ASN A 131 -17.54 -6.69 7.05
CA ASN A 131 -17.27 -6.42 5.63
C ASN A 131 -15.80 -6.21 5.24
N ARG A 132 -14.85 -6.44 6.16
CA ARG A 132 -13.41 -6.32 5.88
C ARG A 132 -12.84 -7.55 5.15
N ILE A 133 -11.87 -7.29 4.29
CA ILE A 133 -11.21 -8.26 3.42
C ILE A 133 -10.11 -8.98 4.19
N ASN A 134 -10.17 -10.31 4.24
CA ASN A 134 -9.20 -11.18 4.89
C ASN A 134 -8.51 -12.07 3.85
N PHE A 135 -7.39 -12.69 4.23
CA PHE A 135 -6.78 -13.76 3.45
C PHE A 135 -7.77 -14.91 3.21
N ALA A 136 -7.73 -15.53 2.03
CA ALA A 136 -8.64 -16.62 1.68
C ALA A 136 -8.57 -17.80 2.65
N ASN A 137 -7.37 -18.10 3.16
CA ASN A 137 -7.12 -19.16 4.15
C ASN A 137 -7.36 -18.74 5.61
N ALA A 138 -7.70 -17.49 5.89
CA ALA A 138 -7.92 -17.04 7.27
C ALA A 138 -9.12 -17.76 7.90
N HIS A 139 -8.97 -18.33 9.10
CA HIS A 139 -10.05 -18.99 9.82
C HIS A 139 -10.95 -18.01 10.59
N LYS A 140 -10.40 -16.87 11.01
CA LYS A 140 -11.10 -15.80 11.73
C LYS A 140 -10.81 -14.45 11.10
N CYS A 141 -11.75 -13.52 11.24
CA CYS A 141 -11.57 -12.15 10.81
C CYS A 141 -10.51 -11.46 11.66
N ARG A 142 -9.48 -10.88 11.02
CA ARG A 142 -8.42 -10.12 11.70
C ARG A 142 -8.95 -8.98 12.58
N TRP A 143 -10.11 -8.42 12.23
CA TRP A 143 -10.62 -7.21 12.87
C TRP A 143 -11.75 -7.43 13.87
N CYS A 144 -12.60 -8.44 13.67
CA CYS A 144 -13.75 -8.67 14.57
C CYS A 144 -13.80 -10.08 15.17
N GLY A 145 -12.81 -10.94 14.86
CA GLY A 145 -12.73 -12.30 15.38
C GLY A 145 -13.74 -13.30 14.81
N GLU A 146 -14.70 -12.84 13.99
CA GLU A 146 -15.76 -13.67 13.39
C GLU A 146 -15.16 -14.85 12.60
N VAL A 147 -15.77 -16.04 12.73
CA VAL A 147 -15.31 -17.23 12.01
C VAL A 147 -15.62 -17.08 10.52
N LEU A 148 -14.59 -17.23 9.69
CA LEU A 148 -14.71 -17.11 8.24
C LEU A 148 -14.89 -18.51 7.63
N MET A 149 -16.10 -19.07 7.73
CA MET A 149 -16.40 -20.40 7.16
C MET A 149 -16.10 -20.45 5.66
N LYS A 150 -15.65 -21.62 5.17
CA LYS A 150 -15.64 -21.89 3.72
C LYS A 150 -17.10 -22.07 3.30
N ILE A 151 -17.60 -21.17 2.47
CA ILE A 151 -18.80 -21.47 1.67
C ILE A 151 -18.32 -22.51 0.66
N TRP A 152 -18.83 -23.74 0.81
CA TRP A 152 -18.56 -24.86 -0.11
C TRP A 152 -19.35 -24.67 -1.40
#